data_AF-A0A1Q3CYT2-F1
#
_entry.id   AF-A0A1Q3CYT2-F1
#
_cell.length_a   1.000
_cell.length_b   1.000
_cell.length_c   1.000
_cell.angle_alpha   90.00
_cell.angle_beta   90.00
_cell.angle_gamma   90.00
#
_symmetry.space_group_name_H-M   'P 1'
#
loop_
_entity.id
_entity.type
_entity.pdbx_description
1 polymer ?
#
loop_
_entity_poly.entity_id
_entity_poly.type
_entity_poly.pdbx_seq_one_letter_code
_entity_poly.pdbx_strand_id
1 'polypeptide(L)'
;MSAIRDRNNELLLILKCKTMSEFQQYKDTFLARVMHRSDRNSSFWKEIFFSSLPHLFGEKVRNKIKQKYRGLIPYDNCTYGDLISEINAVGIELCNDLKLRKQIKRERLTSKRRIRRIL
;
A
#
# COMPACT_ATOMS: atom_id res chain seq x y z
N MET A 1 -20.53 16.74 -21.14
CA MET A 1 -19.74 16.37 -19.93
C MET A 1 -18.95 17.61 -19.52
N SER A 2 -18.89 17.98 -18.22
CA SER A 2 -18.30 19.27 -17.81
C SER A 2 -16.78 19.17 -17.62
N ALA A 3 -16.04 20.22 -18.02
CA ALA A 3 -14.58 20.28 -17.94
C ALA A 3 -13.99 20.01 -16.54
N ILE A 4 -14.76 20.29 -15.48
CA ILE A 4 -14.36 20.01 -14.09
C ILE A 4 -14.34 18.50 -13.81
N ARG A 5 -15.29 17.74 -14.38
CA ARG A 5 -15.34 16.28 -14.25
C ARG A 5 -14.14 15.66 -14.96
N ASP A 6 -13.83 16.13 -16.16
CA ASP A 6 -12.72 15.62 -16.96
C ASP A 6 -11.36 15.87 -16.29
N ARG A 7 -11.16 17.07 -15.71
CA ARG A 7 -9.97 17.39 -14.91
C ARG A 7 -9.82 16.48 -13.69
N ASN A 8 -10.90 16.15 -12.99
CA ASN A 8 -10.84 15.24 -11.84
C ASN A 8 -10.46 13.81 -12.24
N ASN A 9 -10.82 13.37 -13.45
CA ASN A 9 -10.45 12.06 -13.98
C ASN A 9 -8.95 11.98 -14.21
N GLU A 10 -8.39 12.99 -14.88
CA GLU A 10 -6.94 13.09 -15.12
C GLU A 10 -6.17 13.13 -13.80
N LEU A 11 -6.65 13.93 -12.84
CA LEU A 11 -6.02 14.03 -11.51
C LEU A 11 -6.00 12.69 -10.74
N LEU A 12 -7.04 11.86 -10.89
CA LEU A 12 -7.07 10.52 -10.27
C LEU A 12 -6.05 9.57 -10.92
N LEU A 13 -5.88 9.63 -12.25
CA LEU A 13 -4.97 8.75 -12.99
C LEU A 13 -3.49 9.10 -12.73
N ILE A 14 -3.18 10.39 -12.57
CA ILE A 14 -1.82 10.84 -12.26
C ILE A 14 -1.48 10.76 -10.77
N LEU A 15 -2.47 10.55 -9.90
CA LEU A 15 -2.23 10.49 -8.45
C LEU A 15 -1.43 9.24 -8.10
N LYS A 16 -0.28 9.44 -7.44
CA LYS A 16 0.62 8.38 -6.99
C LYS A 16 0.93 8.51 -5.51
N CYS A 17 1.02 7.36 -4.83
CA CYS A 17 1.56 7.24 -3.50
C CYS A 17 3.07 6.99 -3.61
N LYS A 18 3.92 7.97 -3.31
CA LYS A 18 5.37 7.81 -3.50
C LYS A 18 5.99 7.00 -2.37
N THR A 19 5.52 7.20 -1.16
CA THR A 19 6.03 6.52 0.05
C THR A 19 4.88 6.06 0.93
N MET A 20 5.16 5.11 1.84
CA MET A 20 4.15 4.68 2.82
C MET A 20 3.83 5.75 3.86
N SER A 21 4.74 6.70 4.11
CA SER A 21 4.47 7.86 4.97
C SER A 21 3.40 8.77 4.39
N GLU A 22 3.31 8.86 3.06
CA GLU A 22 2.31 9.65 2.33
C GLU A 22 0.99 8.89 2.11
N PHE A 23 0.92 7.61 2.48
CA PHE A 23 -0.21 6.75 2.14
C PHE A 23 -1.55 7.30 2.67
N GLN A 24 -1.57 7.86 3.88
CA GLN A 24 -2.79 8.44 4.45
C GLN A 24 -3.30 9.59 3.58
N GLN A 25 -2.43 10.54 3.22
CA GLN A 25 -2.80 11.67 2.39
C GLN A 25 -3.24 11.20 0.99
N TYR A 26 -2.50 10.26 0.39
CA TYR A 26 -2.86 9.65 -0.89
C TYR A 26 -4.26 9.03 -0.85
N LYS A 27 -4.53 8.19 0.16
CA LYS A 27 -5.81 7.50 0.35
C LYS A 27 -6.95 8.49 0.48
N ASP A 28 -6.82 9.49 1.35
CA ASP A 28 -7.88 10.48 1.60
C ASP A 28 -8.15 11.31 0.32
N THR A 29 -7.08 11.69 -0.37
CA THR A 29 -7.10 12.43 -1.64
C THR A 29 -7.78 11.63 -2.76
N PHE A 30 -7.49 10.33 -2.87
CA PHE A 30 -8.06 9.44 -3.86
C PHE A 30 -9.56 9.21 -3.57
N LEU A 31 -9.89 8.83 -2.33
CA LEU A 31 -11.26 8.55 -1.93
C LEU A 31 -12.16 9.78 -2.07
N ALA A 32 -11.70 10.95 -1.62
CA ALA A 32 -12.45 12.19 -1.79
C ALA A 32 -12.80 12.47 -3.26
N ARG A 33 -11.90 12.16 -4.19
CA ARG A 33 -12.16 12.37 -5.63
C ARG A 33 -13.04 11.29 -6.24
N VAL A 34 -12.73 10.01 -5.99
CA VAL A 34 -13.46 8.88 -6.62
C VAL A 34 -14.91 8.83 -6.16
N MET A 35 -15.21 9.23 -4.92
CA MET A 35 -16.57 9.20 -4.37
C MET A 35 -17.58 10.09 -5.12
N HIS A 36 -17.11 11.11 -5.82
CA HIS A 36 -17.95 12.01 -6.63
C HIS A 36 -18.27 11.45 -8.03
N ARG A 37 -17.74 10.27 -8.38
CA ARG A 37 -17.97 9.63 -9.68
C ARG A 37 -19.18 8.71 -9.66
N SER A 38 -19.82 8.56 -10.82
CA SER A 38 -20.91 7.60 -11.03
C SER A 38 -20.43 6.14 -11.07
N ASP A 39 -19.25 5.89 -11.65
CA ASP A 39 -18.60 4.58 -11.80
C ASP A 39 -17.60 4.28 -10.67
N ARG A 40 -17.71 4.96 -9.52
CA ARG A 40 -16.76 4.89 -8.39
C ARG A 40 -16.43 3.50 -7.89
N ASN A 41 -17.35 2.55 -8.02
CA ASN A 41 -17.18 1.17 -7.55
C ASN A 41 -16.66 0.22 -8.64
N SER A 42 -16.33 0.71 -9.83
CA SER A 42 -15.81 -0.12 -10.91
C SER A 42 -14.45 -0.71 -10.54
N SER A 43 -14.16 -1.91 -11.08
CA SER A 43 -12.85 -2.55 -10.91
C SER A 43 -11.71 -1.69 -11.41
N PHE A 44 -11.93 -0.91 -12.47
CA PHE A 44 -10.94 0.02 -13.02
C PHE A 44 -10.39 0.98 -11.95
N TRP A 45 -11.25 1.67 -11.18
CA TRP A 45 -10.76 2.62 -10.18
C TRP A 45 -10.11 1.96 -8.97
N LYS A 46 -10.52 0.73 -8.64
CA LYS A 46 -9.87 -0.07 -7.61
C LYS A 46 -8.48 -0.53 -8.06
N GLU A 47 -8.33 -0.90 -9.32
CA GLU A 47 -7.05 -1.23 -9.93
C GLU A 47 -6.12 0.00 -10.02
N ILE A 48 -6.63 1.17 -10.40
CA ILE A 48 -5.88 2.43 -10.38
C ILE A 48 -5.41 2.75 -8.95
N PHE A 49 -6.30 2.64 -7.96
CA PHE A 49 -5.95 2.84 -6.56
C PHE A 49 -4.77 1.94 -6.13
N PHE A 50 -4.73 0.70 -6.62
CA PHE A 50 -3.72 -0.28 -6.26
C PHE A 50 -2.41 -0.13 -7.05
N SER A 51 -2.50 0.18 -8.34
CA SER A 51 -1.35 0.38 -9.23
C SER A 51 -0.60 1.68 -8.94
N SER A 52 -1.23 2.62 -8.22
CA SER A 52 -0.64 3.87 -7.77
C SER A 52 0.15 3.77 -6.46
N LEU A 53 0.27 2.59 -5.86
CA LEU A 53 1.15 2.33 -4.71
C LEU A 53 2.64 2.30 -5.12
N PRO A 54 3.58 2.50 -4.17
CA PRO A 54 5.00 2.32 -4.44
C PRO A 54 5.28 0.92 -4.99
N HIS A 55 6.01 0.80 -6.10
CA HIS A 55 6.09 -0.42 -6.92
C HIS A 55 6.28 -1.72 -6.13
N LEU A 56 7.39 -1.84 -5.40
CA LEU A 56 7.73 -3.05 -4.62
C LEU A 56 6.71 -3.35 -3.51
N PHE A 57 6.20 -2.29 -2.88
CA PHE A 57 5.18 -2.45 -1.85
C PHE A 57 3.87 -2.95 -2.46
N GLY A 58 3.41 -2.31 -3.54
CA GLY A 58 2.22 -2.70 -4.29
C GLY A 58 2.30 -4.14 -4.79
N GLU A 59 3.46 -4.60 -5.25
CA GLU A 59 3.67 -6.02 -5.59
C GLU A 59 3.50 -6.94 -4.38
N LYS A 60 4.07 -6.59 -3.23
CA LYS A 60 3.91 -7.38 -2.00
C LYS A 60 2.44 -7.47 -1.59
N VAL A 61 1.68 -6.37 -1.66
CA VAL A 61 0.23 -6.41 -1.37
C VAL A 61 -0.53 -7.25 -2.40
N ARG A 62 -0.25 -7.09 -3.71
CA ARG A 62 -0.88 -7.92 -4.76
C ARG A 62 -0.65 -9.40 -4.49
N ASN A 63 0.56 -9.80 -4.14
CA ASN A 63 0.89 -11.20 -3.87
C ASN A 63 0.16 -11.73 -2.63
N LYS A 64 0.03 -10.92 -1.57
CA LYS A 64 -0.73 -11.29 -0.37
C LYS A 64 -2.20 -11.55 -0.70
N ILE A 65 -2.82 -10.65 -1.47
CA ILE A 65 -4.22 -10.80 -1.89
C ILE A 65 -4.37 -12.03 -2.79
N LYS A 66 -3.50 -12.20 -3.80
CA LYS A 66 -3.54 -13.38 -4.68
C LYS A 66 -3.41 -14.68 -3.89
N GLN A 67 -2.56 -14.75 -2.87
CA GLN A 67 -2.46 -15.93 -2.00
C GLN A 67 -3.78 -16.23 -1.27
N LYS A 68 -4.48 -15.19 -0.82
CA LYS A 68 -5.79 -15.32 -0.16
C LYS A 68 -6.93 -15.70 -1.13
N TYR A 69 -6.85 -15.26 -2.38
CA TYR A 69 -7.93 -15.37 -3.37
C TYR A 69 -7.54 -16.22 -4.60
N ARG A 70 -6.93 -17.39 -4.37
CA ARG A 70 -6.64 -18.40 -5.41
C ARG A 70 -5.95 -17.84 -6.67
N GLY A 71 -5.04 -16.88 -6.48
CA GLY A 71 -4.23 -16.29 -7.56
C GLY A 71 -4.81 -15.02 -8.21
N LEU A 72 -6.04 -14.63 -7.87
CA LEU A 72 -6.73 -13.48 -8.47
C LEU A 72 -6.94 -12.36 -7.44
N ILE A 73 -7.11 -11.13 -7.92
CA ILE A 73 -7.52 -10.00 -7.09
C ILE A 73 -8.97 -9.71 -7.43
N PRO A 74 -9.93 -9.95 -6.52
CA PRO A 74 -11.36 -9.86 -6.82
C PRO A 74 -11.84 -8.41 -6.73
N TYR A 75 -11.36 -7.52 -7.62
CA TYR A 75 -11.69 -6.10 -7.60
C TYR A 75 -13.19 -5.83 -7.67
N ASP A 76 -13.97 -6.61 -8.43
CA ASP A 76 -15.43 -6.41 -8.52
C ASP A 76 -16.12 -6.66 -7.17
N ASN A 77 -15.62 -7.63 -6.40
CA ASN A 77 -16.24 -8.09 -5.16
C ASN A 77 -15.65 -7.42 -3.90
N CYS A 78 -14.54 -6.68 -4.03
CA CYS A 78 -13.91 -5.96 -2.91
C CYS A 78 -14.39 -4.52 -2.82
N THR A 79 -14.56 -4.02 -1.60
CA THR A 79 -14.71 -2.59 -1.32
C THR A 79 -13.34 -1.91 -1.25
N TYR A 80 -13.31 -0.58 -1.31
CA TYR A 80 -12.09 0.17 -1.00
C TYR A 80 -11.58 -0.12 0.42
N GLY A 81 -12.50 -0.34 1.38
CA GLY A 81 -12.16 -0.71 2.74
C GLY A 81 -11.40 -2.04 2.84
N ASP A 82 -11.79 -3.03 2.04
CA ASP A 82 -11.09 -4.32 1.97
C ASP A 82 -9.67 -4.14 1.41
N LEU A 83 -9.53 -3.38 0.32
CA LEU A 83 -8.21 -3.12 -0.27
C LEU A 83 -7.29 -2.34 0.69
N ILE A 84 -7.83 -1.33 1.37
CA ILE A 84 -7.10 -0.54 2.36
C ILE A 84 -6.68 -1.42 3.55
N SER A 85 -7.55 -2.33 4.00
CA SER A 85 -7.24 -3.28 5.07
C SER A 85 -6.06 -4.17 4.70
N GLU A 86 -6.04 -4.72 3.48
CA GLU A 86 -4.93 -5.55 2.99
C GLU A 86 -3.62 -4.74 2.87
N ILE A 87 -3.71 -3.50 2.37
CA ILE A 87 -2.56 -2.58 2.32
C ILE A 87 -1.99 -2.33 3.72
N ASN A 88 -2.85 -2.00 4.68
CA ASN A 88 -2.44 -1.71 6.05
C ASN A 88 -1.82 -2.95 6.72
N ALA A 89 -2.41 -4.13 6.52
CA ALA A 89 -1.89 -5.38 7.06
C ALA A 89 -0.46 -5.65 6.57
N VAL A 90 -0.21 -5.50 5.26
CA VAL A 90 1.13 -5.68 4.68
C VAL A 90 2.09 -4.58 5.13
N GLY A 91 1.61 -3.35 5.30
CA GLY A 91 2.39 -2.23 5.85
C GLY A 91 2.87 -2.48 7.27
N ILE A 92 1.98 -2.99 8.14
CA ILE A 92 2.30 -3.35 9.53
C ILE A 92 3.30 -4.52 9.56
N GLU A 93 3.06 -5.56 8.77
CA GLU A 93 3.96 -6.72 8.64
C GLU A 93 5.37 -6.26 8.27
N LEU A 94 5.51 -5.44 7.23
CA LEU A 94 6.80 -4.92 6.78
C LEU A 94 7.49 -4.04 7.84
N CYS A 95 6.72 -3.20 8.54
CA CYS A 95 7.26 -2.35 9.60
C CYS A 95 7.82 -3.20 10.76
N ASN A 96 7.10 -4.25 11.14
CA ASN A 96 7.53 -5.18 12.18
C ASN A 96 8.79 -5.95 11.78
N ASP A 97 8.84 -6.46 10.54
CA ASP A 97 10.02 -7.13 9.99
C ASP A 97 11.26 -6.22 10.01
N LEU A 98 11.12 -4.97 9.61
CA LEU A 98 12.21 -3.99 9.61
C LEU A 98 12.69 -3.68 11.03
N LYS A 99 11.76 -3.54 11.99
CA LYS A 99 12.09 -3.34 13.41
C LYS A 99 12.85 -4.54 13.97
N LEU A 100 12.36 -5.75 13.72
CA LEU A 100 12.99 -6.99 14.19
C LEU A 100 14.40 -7.17 13.59
N ARG A 101 14.57 -6.96 12.28
CA ARG A 101 15.87 -7.03 11.62
C ARG A 101 16.87 -6.03 12.20
N LYS A 102 16.43 -4.80 12.52
CA LYS A 102 17.26 -3.80 13.19
C LYS A 102 17.68 -4.25 14.59
N GLN A 103 16.76 -4.84 15.35
CA GLN A 103 17.03 -5.35 16.70
C GLN A 103 18.06 -6.49 16.68
N ILE A 104 17.87 -7.49 15.83
CA ILE A 104 18.82 -8.60 15.64
C ILE A 104 20.21 -8.08 15.26
N LYS A 105 20.29 -7.09 14.37
CA LYS A 105 21.57 -6.47 13.98
C LYS A 105 22.27 -5.80 15.17
N ARG A 106 21.53 -5.11 16.04
CA ARG A 106 22.07 -4.46 17.25
C ARG A 106 22.59 -5.50 18.24
N GLU A 107 21.81 -6.55 18.52
CA GLU A 107 22.20 -7.63 19.43
C GLU A 107 23.46 -8.35 18.98
N ARG A 108 23.60 -8.62 17.67
CA ARG A 108 24.82 -9.20 17.09
C ARG A 108 26.04 -8.31 17.29
N LEU A 109 25.91 -6.99 17.11
CA LEU A 109 27.01 -6.04 17.30
C LEU A 109 27.40 -5.93 18.78
N THR A 110 26.43 -5.88 19.68
CA THR A 110 26.67 -5.87 21.13
C THR A 110 27.36 -7.14 21.59
N SER A 111 26.91 -8.31 21.10
CA SER A 111 27.53 -9.60 21.42
C SER A 111 28.98 -9.67 20.96
N LYS A 112 29.28 -9.24 19.73
CA LYS A 112 30.67 -9.15 19.23
C LYS A 112 31.54 -8.22 20.07
N ARG A 113 31.02 -7.07 20.52
CA ARG A 113 31.75 -6.14 21.39
C ARG A 113 32.03 -6.73 22.77
N ARG A 114 31.09 -7.50 23.34
CA ARG A 114 31.28 -8.18 24.63
C ARG A 114 32.39 -9.24 24.54
N ILE A 115 32.40 -10.07 23.49
CA ILE A 115 33.44 -11.08 23.28
C ILE A 115 34.83 -10.42 23.17
N ARG A 116 34.96 -9.34 22.40
CA ARG A 116 36.22 -8.58 22.26
C ARG A 116 36.73 -7.90 23.55
N ARG A 117 35.92 -7.81 24.60
CA ARG A 117 36.34 -7.24 25.89
C ARG A 117 36.83 -8.30 26.87
N ILE A 118 36.59 -9.58 26.55
CA ILE A 118 36.95 -10.73 27.39
C ILE A 118 38.20 -11.44 26.84
N LEU A 119 38.55 -11.17 25.58
CA LEU A 119 39.83 -11.50 24.94
C LEU A 119 40.76 -10.29 25.01
#